data_AF-A0A8H7D6D8-F1
#
_entry.id   AF-A0A8H7D6D8-F1
#
_cell.length_a   1.000
_cell.length_b   1.000
_cell.length_c   1.000
_cell.angle_alpha   90.00
_cell.angle_beta   90.00
_cell.angle_gamma   90.00
#
_symmetry.space_group_name_H-M   'P 1'
#
loop_
_entity.id
_entity.type
_entity.pdbx_description
1 polymer ?
#
loop_
_entity_poly.entity_id
_entity_poly.type
_entity_poly.pdbx_seq_one_letter_code
_entity_poly.pdbx_strand_id
1 'polypeptide(L)'
;MHRSLALERLHELPFSLRRRALAAASGDAEELGLLNMSPANVARLLPLYYAGLEAADIPPLLAQLDLSSTGSGFQAFTRKLSHVVMCLQGILLFDTHRPSGLSAPLSADLWARVWPWMLFLDTYRDNLPRLNITDVNPLSLIMVLGQHGEVSRSMRMTPGFFVVVFRAWKMILGQKTQLPGEFEILCACMHNLRLPGPITDDQFEEAIEGSGGSTLSFARLCVDHVKCVVKSVVPGGVDSIWCVIACLHKRCEKDDSFRVTLVNQGILPALASAACRFSSPPFTTQNNLLHMPRIIQYFITVSGHSMLTEALHRGLLRAVLTWGRMRDPQILEPLNLILNAFSRSSVYLSVLLQFQKSIKDLEPSIDSHTFRGFPVSDDWETLWSILQTRWALMDIYLEREKLSACGNIECCLIASKSVFKRCSHCLAKYCSKECQIYDWQHGAHRQHCSLKFVDPQIVAGTRSRQFLKALLHDDYLRLKHTILNNQLAYLRANPGTSLYVQFDYRTGVCEVSVKALDNEMWKRENARTSKSEGRMQIHMMRVSDGLYGEVTYIFPLYSSTGECRIGIEALAAKDACEETDRAQIQHLLELDILETHL
;
A
#
# COMPACT_ATOMS: atom_id res chain seq x y z
N MET A 1 21.57 -39.69 -7.40
CA MET A 1 21.39 -39.99 -8.83
C MET A 1 20.39 -41.10 -9.04
N HIS A 2 19.22 -40.71 -9.54
CA HIS A 2 18.10 -41.55 -9.89
C HIS A 2 18.45 -42.45 -11.08
N ARG A 3 18.00 -43.72 -11.07
CA ARG A 3 18.36 -44.72 -12.10
C ARG A 3 17.96 -44.32 -13.53
N SER A 4 16.99 -43.44 -13.70
CA SER A 4 16.59 -42.93 -15.03
C SER A 4 17.53 -41.88 -15.60
N LEU A 5 18.52 -41.39 -14.83
CA LEU A 5 19.52 -40.41 -15.27
C LEU A 5 20.87 -41.06 -15.64
N ALA A 6 20.99 -42.37 -15.43
CA ALA A 6 22.18 -43.15 -15.74
C ALA A 6 22.43 -43.19 -17.25
N LEU A 7 23.63 -42.83 -17.71
CA LEU A 7 23.98 -42.75 -19.15
C LEU A 7 23.80 -44.09 -19.87
N GLU A 8 23.90 -45.21 -19.15
CA GLU A 8 23.70 -46.56 -19.67
C GLU A 8 22.30 -46.74 -20.28
N ARG A 9 21.32 -45.96 -19.81
CA ARG A 9 19.95 -45.94 -20.36
C ARG A 9 19.91 -45.47 -21.81
N LEU A 10 20.90 -44.71 -22.28
CA LEU A 10 21.00 -44.33 -23.70
C LEU A 10 21.20 -45.55 -24.61
N HIS A 11 21.69 -46.68 -24.09
CA HIS A 11 21.81 -47.92 -24.88
C HIS A 11 20.46 -48.56 -25.23
N GLU A 12 19.39 -48.19 -24.50
CA GLU A 12 18.01 -48.64 -24.75
C GLU A 12 17.33 -47.86 -25.90
N LEU A 13 17.97 -46.80 -26.41
CA LEU A 13 17.47 -46.03 -27.54
C LEU A 13 17.56 -46.81 -28.87
N PRO A 14 16.67 -46.52 -29.85
CA PRO A 14 16.83 -47.00 -31.22
C PRO A 14 18.23 -46.65 -31.76
N PHE A 15 18.81 -47.54 -32.58
CA PHE A 15 20.22 -47.44 -33.01
C PHE A 15 20.62 -46.04 -33.52
N SER A 16 19.79 -45.41 -34.35
CA SER A 16 20.04 -44.08 -34.90
C SER A 16 20.08 -42.98 -33.83
N LEU A 17 19.14 -42.99 -32.89
CA LEU A 17 19.10 -42.04 -31.76
C LEU A 17 20.21 -42.32 -30.75
N ARG A 18 20.48 -43.58 -30.45
CA ARG A 18 21.54 -44.01 -29.54
C ARG A 18 22.91 -43.49 -29.97
N ARG A 19 23.26 -43.65 -31.25
CA ARG A 19 24.55 -43.20 -31.77
C ARG A 19 24.74 -41.70 -31.57
N ARG A 20 23.72 -40.91 -31.92
CA ARG A 20 23.72 -39.45 -31.75
C ARG A 20 23.74 -39.05 -30.29
N ALA A 21 22.93 -39.68 -29.45
CA ALA A 21 22.86 -39.38 -28.02
C ALA A 21 24.18 -39.69 -27.29
N LEU A 22 24.88 -40.77 -27.65
CA LEU A 22 26.20 -41.09 -27.08
C LEU A 22 27.30 -40.13 -27.57
N ALA A 23 27.26 -39.72 -28.84
CA ALA A 23 28.15 -38.69 -29.37
C ALA A 23 27.91 -37.33 -28.67
N ALA A 24 26.64 -36.93 -28.54
CA ALA A 24 26.24 -35.75 -27.79
C ALA A 24 26.68 -35.84 -26.31
N ALA A 25 26.51 -36.98 -25.64
CA ALA A 25 26.96 -37.16 -24.26
C ALA A 25 28.48 -37.00 -24.09
N SER A 26 29.25 -37.17 -25.16
CA SER A 26 30.70 -36.98 -25.20
C SER A 26 31.11 -35.53 -25.52
N GLY A 27 30.15 -34.60 -25.65
CA GLY A 27 30.38 -33.17 -25.86
C GLY A 27 30.04 -32.64 -27.26
N ASP A 28 29.58 -33.49 -28.19
CA ASP A 28 29.23 -33.07 -29.56
C ASP A 28 27.89 -32.31 -29.61
N ALA A 29 27.97 -30.97 -29.63
CA ALA A 29 26.80 -30.10 -29.66
C ALA A 29 26.00 -30.18 -30.97
N GLU A 30 26.65 -30.52 -32.10
CA GLU A 30 25.96 -30.62 -33.39
C GLU A 30 25.04 -31.84 -33.40
N GLU A 31 25.52 -32.97 -32.88
CA GLU A 31 24.70 -34.18 -32.77
C GLU A 31 23.52 -33.99 -31.81
N LEU A 32 23.67 -33.18 -30.75
CA LEU A 32 22.55 -32.78 -29.89
C LEU A 32 21.50 -31.98 -30.68
N GLY A 33 21.94 -31.04 -31.53
CA GLY A 33 21.10 -30.28 -32.46
C GLY A 33 20.29 -31.11 -33.43
N LEU A 34 20.81 -32.30 -33.79
CA LEU A 34 20.20 -33.24 -34.73
C LEU A 34 19.28 -34.26 -34.07
N LEU A 35 19.13 -34.25 -32.74
CA LEU A 35 18.21 -35.16 -32.04
C LEU A 35 16.76 -34.72 -32.26
N ASN A 36 15.91 -35.67 -32.66
CA ASN A 36 14.47 -35.43 -32.80
C ASN A 36 13.83 -35.32 -31.41
N MET A 37 13.48 -34.09 -31.01
CA MET A 37 12.85 -33.72 -29.74
C MET A 37 11.36 -34.09 -29.66
N SER A 38 10.96 -35.22 -30.27
CA SER A 38 9.59 -35.70 -30.17
C SER A 38 9.24 -36.02 -28.71
N PRO A 39 7.96 -35.88 -28.31
CA PRO A 39 7.48 -36.22 -26.96
C PRO A 39 7.99 -37.55 -26.42
N ALA A 40 8.00 -38.59 -27.28
CA ALA A 40 8.42 -39.95 -26.92
C ALA A 40 9.94 -40.07 -26.67
N ASN A 41 10.73 -39.23 -27.34
CA ASN A 41 12.19 -39.27 -27.25
C ASN A 41 12.72 -38.44 -26.08
N VAL A 42 12.11 -37.30 -25.78
CA VAL A 42 12.59 -36.37 -24.74
C VAL A 42 12.76 -37.08 -23.39
N ALA A 43 11.81 -37.97 -23.02
CA ALA A 43 11.92 -38.74 -21.79
C ALA A 43 13.08 -39.73 -21.75
N ARG A 44 13.42 -40.33 -22.88
CA ARG A 44 14.53 -41.28 -23.00
C ARG A 44 15.88 -40.59 -23.11
N LEU A 45 15.90 -39.28 -23.40
CA LEU A 45 17.08 -38.44 -23.50
C LEU A 45 17.43 -37.70 -22.20
N LEU A 46 16.64 -37.83 -21.13
CA LEU A 46 16.96 -37.25 -19.82
C LEU A 46 18.40 -37.58 -19.31
N PRO A 47 18.93 -38.81 -19.44
CA PRO A 47 20.32 -39.10 -19.07
C PRO A 47 21.34 -38.21 -19.80
N LEU A 48 21.10 -37.94 -21.09
CA LEU A 48 21.95 -37.08 -21.91
C LEU A 48 21.90 -35.64 -21.38
N TYR A 49 20.70 -35.11 -21.15
CA TYR A 49 20.57 -33.74 -20.64
C TYR A 49 21.21 -33.58 -19.26
N TYR A 50 21.03 -34.58 -18.38
CA TYR A 50 21.64 -34.59 -17.05
C TYR A 50 23.17 -34.63 -17.10
N ALA A 51 23.74 -35.46 -17.98
CA ALA A 51 25.19 -35.55 -18.15
C ALA A 51 25.79 -34.27 -18.75
N GLY A 52 25.11 -33.64 -19.71
CA GLY A 52 25.55 -32.37 -20.32
C GLY A 52 25.61 -31.19 -19.35
N LEU A 53 24.96 -31.30 -18.18
CA LEU A 53 24.87 -30.27 -17.13
C LEU A 53 25.83 -30.52 -15.95
N GLU A 54 26.98 -31.15 -16.19
CA GLU A 54 28.00 -31.34 -15.14
C GLU A 54 28.55 -29.99 -14.64
N ALA A 55 28.46 -29.73 -13.33
CA ALA A 55 28.84 -28.43 -12.77
C ALA A 55 30.35 -28.19 -12.79
N ALA A 56 31.15 -29.28 -12.82
CA ALA A 56 32.60 -29.23 -12.92
C ALA A 56 33.11 -28.58 -14.23
N ASP A 57 32.23 -28.43 -15.23
CA ASP A 57 32.58 -27.77 -16.49
C ASP A 57 32.55 -26.23 -16.39
N ILE A 58 31.95 -25.65 -15.33
CA ILE A 58 31.83 -24.19 -15.18
C ILE A 58 33.20 -23.50 -14.94
N PRO A 59 34.07 -23.93 -14.00
CA PRO A 59 35.33 -23.25 -13.76
C PRO A 59 36.27 -23.21 -14.99
N PRO A 60 36.45 -24.29 -15.77
CA PRO A 60 37.21 -24.23 -17.02
C PRO A 60 36.65 -23.22 -18.03
N LEU A 61 35.32 -23.09 -18.12
CA LEU A 61 34.68 -22.12 -19.00
C LEU A 61 34.96 -20.67 -18.54
N LEU A 62 34.95 -20.41 -17.24
CA LEU A 62 35.31 -19.11 -16.68
C LEU A 62 36.75 -18.72 -16.99
N ALA A 63 37.68 -19.67 -16.89
CA ALA A 63 39.09 -19.43 -17.22
C ALA A 63 39.30 -19.09 -18.72
N GLN A 64 38.39 -19.53 -19.58
CA GLN A 64 38.40 -19.27 -21.03
C GLN A 64 37.60 -18.04 -21.43
N LEU A 65 36.89 -17.41 -20.49
CA LEU A 65 36.02 -16.27 -20.74
C LEU A 65 36.84 -14.98 -20.91
N ASP A 66 37.63 -14.90 -21.98
CA ASP A 66 38.12 -13.62 -22.50
C ASP A 66 37.14 -13.13 -23.56
N LEU A 67 36.20 -12.29 -23.12
CA LEU A 67 35.16 -11.68 -23.95
C LEU A 67 35.72 -10.78 -25.08
N SER A 68 37.02 -10.46 -25.04
CA SER A 68 37.69 -9.71 -26.10
C SER A 68 38.35 -10.59 -27.16
N SER A 69 38.49 -11.89 -26.89
CA SER A 69 39.16 -12.84 -27.78
C SER A 69 38.17 -13.51 -28.75
N THR A 70 38.57 -13.68 -30.01
CA THR A 70 37.84 -14.44 -31.04
C THR A 70 38.51 -15.78 -31.37
N GLY A 71 39.43 -16.23 -30.51
CA GLY A 71 40.24 -17.43 -30.73
C GLY A 71 39.46 -18.74 -30.59
N SER A 72 40.18 -19.86 -30.79
CA SER A 72 39.63 -21.22 -30.67
C SER A 72 39.03 -21.53 -29.28
N GLY A 73 39.55 -20.90 -28.22
CA GLY A 73 39.00 -20.99 -26.85
C GLY A 73 37.59 -20.42 -26.76
N PHE A 74 37.35 -19.24 -27.33
CA PHE A 74 36.01 -18.63 -27.38
C PHE A 74 35.01 -19.51 -28.15
N GLN A 75 35.42 -20.15 -29.25
CA GLN A 75 34.57 -21.07 -29.99
C GLN A 75 34.28 -22.38 -29.24
N ALA A 76 35.23 -22.89 -28.44
CA ALA A 76 34.99 -24.04 -27.58
C ALA A 76 34.00 -23.70 -26.46
N PHE A 77 34.17 -22.52 -25.85
CA PHE A 77 33.28 -21.96 -24.85
C PHE A 77 31.85 -21.80 -25.38
N THR A 78 31.66 -21.15 -26.54
CA THR A 78 30.32 -20.96 -27.13
C THR A 78 29.65 -22.29 -27.45
N ARG A 79 30.37 -23.27 -28.03
CA ARG A 79 29.82 -24.61 -28.31
C ARG A 79 29.35 -25.32 -27.04
N LYS A 80 30.15 -25.29 -25.97
CA LYS A 80 29.77 -25.91 -24.70
C LYS A 80 28.55 -25.20 -24.08
N LEU A 81 28.49 -23.87 -24.15
CA LEU A 81 27.36 -23.13 -23.62
C LEU A 81 26.08 -23.36 -24.44
N SER A 82 26.18 -23.44 -25.77
CA SER A 82 25.07 -23.87 -26.63
C SER A 82 24.58 -25.26 -26.27
N HIS A 83 25.49 -26.21 -26.04
CA HIS A 83 25.14 -27.56 -25.58
C HIS A 83 24.37 -27.52 -24.26
N VAL A 84 24.86 -26.79 -23.26
CA VAL A 84 24.17 -26.61 -21.96
C VAL A 84 22.76 -26.05 -22.15
N VAL A 85 22.61 -25.01 -22.96
CA VAL A 85 21.31 -24.39 -23.25
C VAL A 85 20.36 -25.39 -23.91
N MET A 86 20.84 -26.20 -24.85
CA MET A 86 20.05 -27.26 -25.45
C MET A 86 19.62 -28.34 -24.45
N CYS A 87 20.49 -28.71 -23.50
CA CYS A 87 20.14 -29.64 -22.42
C CYS A 87 19.05 -29.05 -21.51
N LEU A 88 19.16 -27.77 -21.15
CA LEU A 88 18.13 -27.08 -20.36
C LEU A 88 16.80 -27.01 -21.11
N GLN A 89 16.81 -26.68 -22.40
CA GLN A 89 15.62 -26.71 -23.26
C GLN A 89 15.02 -28.11 -23.36
N GLY A 90 15.85 -29.15 -23.44
CA GLY A 90 15.41 -30.55 -23.43
C GLY A 90 14.68 -30.94 -22.14
N ILE A 91 15.11 -30.42 -20.99
CA ILE A 91 14.41 -30.60 -19.71
C ILE A 91 13.05 -29.88 -19.73
N LEU A 92 12.98 -28.66 -20.28
CA LEU A 92 11.71 -27.92 -20.39
C LEU A 92 10.68 -28.65 -21.26
N LEU A 93 11.11 -29.23 -22.38
CA LEU A 93 10.25 -29.99 -23.29
C LEU A 93 9.72 -31.29 -22.67
N PHE A 94 10.37 -31.82 -21.62
CA PHE A 94 9.92 -33.04 -20.96
C PHE A 94 8.55 -32.84 -20.31
N ASP A 95 8.37 -31.71 -19.64
CA ASP A 95 7.15 -31.40 -18.87
C ASP A 95 5.95 -31.18 -19.79
N THR A 96 6.14 -30.46 -20.90
CA THR A 96 5.09 -30.20 -21.89
C THR A 96 4.49 -31.47 -22.51
N HIS A 97 5.18 -32.60 -22.38
CA HIS A 97 4.82 -33.86 -23.02
C HIS A 97 4.40 -34.97 -22.06
N ARG A 98 4.50 -34.75 -20.74
CA ARG A 98 4.18 -35.78 -19.75
C ARG A 98 3.28 -35.21 -18.64
N PRO A 99 1.95 -35.39 -18.74
CA PRO A 99 1.00 -34.84 -17.75
C PRO A 99 1.24 -35.32 -16.32
N SER A 100 1.89 -36.48 -16.14
CA SER A 100 2.21 -37.03 -14.83
C SER A 100 3.43 -36.38 -14.16
N GLY A 101 4.09 -35.42 -14.82
CA GLY A 101 5.28 -34.73 -14.33
C GLY A 101 6.52 -35.63 -14.18
N LEU A 102 7.58 -35.05 -13.61
CA LEU A 102 8.75 -35.77 -13.10
C LEU A 102 8.39 -36.48 -11.77
N SER A 103 9.29 -37.30 -11.23
CA SER A 103 9.15 -37.76 -9.85
C SER A 103 9.95 -36.83 -8.93
N ALA A 104 9.54 -36.66 -7.67
CA ALA A 104 10.26 -35.79 -6.73
C ALA A 104 11.77 -36.13 -6.61
N PRO A 105 12.20 -37.40 -6.49
CA PRO A 105 13.63 -37.73 -6.44
C PRO A 105 14.38 -37.37 -7.74
N LEU A 106 13.74 -37.57 -8.90
CA LEU A 106 14.31 -37.24 -10.20
C LEU A 106 14.48 -35.73 -10.36
N SER A 107 13.45 -34.95 -9.99
CA SER A 107 13.50 -33.48 -9.99
C SER A 107 14.54 -32.93 -9.02
N ALA A 108 14.74 -33.55 -7.86
CA ALA A 108 15.78 -33.15 -6.90
C ALA A 108 17.20 -33.36 -7.47
N ASP A 109 17.46 -34.52 -8.10
CA ASP A 109 18.74 -34.78 -8.77
C ASP A 109 18.96 -33.79 -9.92
N LEU A 110 17.94 -33.54 -10.76
CA LEU A 110 18.01 -32.57 -11.85
C LEU A 110 18.30 -31.16 -11.34
N TRP A 111 17.63 -30.71 -10.28
CA TRP A 111 17.86 -29.39 -9.69
C TRP A 111 19.31 -29.17 -9.26
N ALA A 112 19.92 -30.17 -8.62
CA ALA A 112 21.32 -30.09 -8.18
C ALA A 112 22.31 -29.82 -9.33
N ARG A 113 21.98 -30.25 -10.56
CA ARG A 113 22.78 -29.97 -11.77
C ARG A 113 22.34 -28.72 -12.52
N VAL A 114 21.05 -28.43 -12.56
CA VAL A 114 20.50 -27.28 -13.27
C VAL A 114 20.89 -25.97 -12.57
N TRP A 115 20.89 -25.93 -11.24
CA TRP A 115 21.10 -24.70 -10.49
C TRP A 115 22.45 -24.01 -10.76
N PRO A 116 23.61 -24.68 -10.69
CA PRO A 116 24.90 -24.04 -10.99
C PRO A 116 24.94 -23.35 -12.36
N TRP A 117 24.34 -23.98 -13.38
CA TRP A 117 24.24 -23.42 -14.71
C TRP A 117 23.26 -22.25 -14.79
N MET A 118 22.14 -22.30 -14.09
CA MET A 118 21.21 -21.17 -14.01
C MET A 118 21.88 -19.95 -13.37
N LEU A 119 22.61 -20.15 -12.27
CA LEU A 119 23.35 -19.07 -11.61
C LEU A 119 24.43 -18.50 -12.52
N PHE A 120 25.16 -19.36 -13.24
CA PHE A 120 26.14 -18.94 -14.25
C PHE A 120 25.49 -18.09 -15.35
N LEU A 121 24.42 -18.59 -15.97
CA LEU A 121 23.71 -17.89 -17.04
C LEU A 121 23.14 -16.54 -16.59
N ASP A 122 22.61 -16.47 -15.36
CA ASP A 122 22.10 -15.23 -14.80
C ASP A 122 23.22 -14.22 -14.51
N THR A 123 24.37 -14.69 -14.00
CA THR A 123 25.55 -13.86 -13.72
C THR A 123 26.14 -13.24 -14.99
N TYR A 124 26.18 -14.00 -16.08
CA TYR A 124 26.76 -13.57 -17.36
C TYR A 124 25.71 -13.13 -18.41
N ARG A 125 24.48 -12.85 -17.96
CA ARG A 125 23.34 -12.56 -18.84
C ARG A 125 23.63 -11.46 -19.86
N ASP A 126 24.22 -10.35 -19.43
CA ASP A 126 24.52 -9.20 -20.30
C ASP A 126 25.53 -9.53 -21.41
N ASN A 127 26.25 -10.65 -21.28
CA ASN A 127 27.19 -11.16 -22.27
C ASN A 127 26.56 -12.18 -23.24
N LEU A 128 25.44 -12.83 -22.87
CA LEU A 128 24.81 -13.89 -23.68
C LEU A 128 24.40 -13.46 -25.10
N PRO A 129 23.86 -12.24 -25.33
CA PRO A 129 23.53 -11.80 -26.69
C PRO A 129 24.73 -11.80 -27.63
N ARG A 130 25.95 -11.55 -27.13
CA ARG A 130 27.18 -11.57 -27.94
C ARG A 130 27.57 -12.98 -28.38
N LEU A 131 27.03 -14.00 -27.72
CA LEU A 131 27.31 -15.40 -27.97
C LEU A 131 26.27 -16.03 -28.92
N ASN A 132 25.30 -15.26 -29.41
CA ASN A 132 24.12 -15.75 -30.15
C ASN A 132 23.33 -16.82 -29.39
N ILE A 133 23.37 -16.75 -28.06
CA ILE A 133 22.62 -17.66 -27.20
C ILE A 133 21.30 -16.99 -26.86
N THR A 134 20.20 -17.60 -27.29
CA THR A 134 18.86 -17.15 -26.92
C THR A 134 18.58 -17.44 -25.46
N ASP A 135 17.88 -16.53 -24.79
CA ASP A 135 17.64 -16.58 -23.35
C ASP A 135 16.89 -17.86 -22.95
N VAL A 136 17.55 -18.73 -22.17
CA VAL A 136 16.86 -19.74 -21.38
C VAL A 136 16.18 -19.01 -20.24
N ASN A 137 14.84 -18.98 -20.24
CA ASN A 137 14.11 -18.36 -19.15
C ASN A 137 14.26 -19.20 -17.87
N PRO A 138 14.96 -18.69 -16.83
CA PRO A 138 15.17 -19.44 -15.59
C PRO A 138 13.85 -19.80 -14.90
N LEU A 139 12.81 -18.99 -15.06
CA LEU A 139 11.51 -19.24 -14.44
C LEU A 139 10.80 -20.45 -15.04
N SER A 140 11.00 -20.74 -16.33
CA SER A 140 10.45 -21.95 -16.95
C SER A 140 11.03 -23.21 -16.32
N LEU A 141 12.34 -23.22 -16.05
CA LEU A 141 13.01 -24.37 -15.42
C LEU A 141 12.55 -24.56 -13.98
N ILE A 142 12.41 -23.45 -13.24
CA ILE A 142 11.89 -23.48 -11.86
C ILE A 142 10.46 -23.97 -11.85
N MET A 143 9.62 -23.52 -12.79
CA MET A 143 8.23 -23.96 -12.91
C MET A 143 8.14 -25.47 -13.15
N VAL A 144 8.94 -26.01 -14.08
CA VAL A 144 8.97 -27.43 -14.42
C VAL A 144 9.47 -28.30 -13.26
N LEU A 145 10.61 -27.94 -12.68
CA LEU A 145 11.25 -28.76 -11.65
C LEU A 145 10.58 -28.61 -10.28
N GLY A 146 9.97 -27.45 -10.01
CA GLY A 146 9.37 -27.07 -8.73
C GLY A 146 7.95 -27.57 -8.48
N GLN A 147 7.37 -28.38 -9.38
CA GLN A 147 6.01 -28.91 -9.23
C GLN A 147 5.81 -29.79 -7.98
N HIS A 148 6.89 -30.38 -7.45
CA HIS A 148 6.85 -31.17 -6.22
C HIS A 148 7.24 -30.33 -5.00
N GLY A 149 6.43 -30.38 -3.94
CA GLY A 149 6.64 -29.57 -2.74
C GLY A 149 8.01 -29.77 -2.05
N GLU A 150 8.58 -30.97 -2.09
CA GLU A 150 9.93 -31.24 -1.54
C GLU A 150 11.04 -30.58 -2.36
N VAL A 151 10.92 -30.58 -3.69
CA VAL A 151 11.89 -29.98 -4.59
C VAL A 151 11.79 -28.46 -4.54
N SER A 152 10.57 -27.92 -4.54
CA SER A 152 10.32 -26.49 -4.32
C SER A 152 10.88 -26.03 -2.96
N ARG A 153 10.83 -26.87 -1.92
CA ARG A 153 11.51 -26.59 -0.65
C ARG A 153 13.05 -26.55 -0.81
N SER A 154 13.63 -27.53 -1.49
CA SER A 154 15.09 -27.57 -1.75
C SER A 154 15.58 -26.36 -2.55
N MET A 155 14.85 -25.97 -3.60
CA MET A 155 15.11 -24.78 -4.41
C MET A 155 15.17 -23.51 -3.54
N ARG A 156 14.20 -23.31 -2.66
CA ARG A 156 14.15 -22.13 -1.79
C ARG A 156 15.28 -22.07 -0.75
N MET A 157 15.85 -23.22 -0.39
CA MET A 157 17.01 -23.30 0.50
C MET A 157 18.33 -23.18 -0.25
N THR A 158 18.29 -23.10 -1.58
CA THR A 158 19.49 -22.98 -2.41
C THR A 158 19.98 -21.52 -2.38
N PRO A 159 21.22 -21.24 -1.97
CA PRO A 159 21.74 -19.87 -1.91
C PRO A 159 21.71 -19.18 -3.27
N GLY A 160 21.31 -17.91 -3.28
CA GLY A 160 21.16 -17.09 -4.49
C GLY A 160 19.89 -17.38 -5.30
N PHE A 161 19.04 -18.31 -4.85
CA PHE A 161 17.80 -18.68 -5.55
C PHE A 161 16.90 -17.47 -5.75
N PHE A 162 16.66 -16.69 -4.70
CA PHE A 162 15.77 -15.55 -4.80
C PHE A 162 16.39 -14.40 -5.60
N VAL A 163 17.73 -14.24 -5.60
CA VAL A 163 18.41 -13.25 -6.45
C VAL A 163 18.06 -13.48 -7.93
N VAL A 164 18.22 -14.73 -8.41
CA VAL A 164 17.95 -15.09 -9.81
C VAL A 164 16.45 -14.94 -10.14
N VAL A 165 15.56 -15.42 -9.27
CA VAL A 165 14.10 -15.33 -9.47
C VAL A 165 13.63 -13.88 -9.55
N PHE A 166 14.03 -13.04 -8.61
CA PHE A 166 13.57 -11.64 -8.56
C PHE A 166 14.19 -10.79 -9.67
N ARG A 167 15.41 -11.11 -10.13
CA ARG A 167 16.02 -10.48 -11.29
C ARG A 167 15.27 -10.84 -12.58
N ALA A 168 14.93 -12.11 -12.76
CA ALA A 168 14.11 -12.56 -13.88
C ALA A 168 12.70 -11.93 -13.86
N TRP A 169 12.07 -11.87 -12.67
CA TRP A 169 10.78 -11.18 -12.49
C TRP A 169 10.87 -9.70 -12.91
N LYS A 170 11.87 -8.97 -12.42
CA LYS A 170 12.10 -7.57 -12.82
C LYS A 170 12.25 -7.39 -14.33
N MET A 171 12.99 -8.29 -14.98
CA MET A 171 13.17 -8.24 -16.42
C MET A 171 11.85 -8.43 -17.17
N ILE A 172 11.07 -9.47 -16.83
CA ILE A 172 9.79 -9.75 -17.48
C ILE A 172 8.83 -8.56 -17.33
N LEU A 173 8.78 -7.93 -16.15
CA LEU A 173 7.96 -6.74 -15.94
C LEU A 173 8.48 -5.48 -16.64
N GLY A 174 9.80 -5.36 -16.83
CA GLY A 174 10.44 -4.21 -17.47
C GLY A 174 10.28 -4.19 -19.00
N GLN A 175 9.95 -5.32 -19.62
CA GLN A 175 9.73 -5.39 -21.07
C GLN A 175 8.45 -4.65 -21.46
N LYS A 176 8.57 -3.66 -22.36
CA LYS A 176 7.44 -2.83 -22.83
C LYS A 176 6.40 -3.62 -23.62
N THR A 177 6.84 -4.62 -24.39
CA THR A 177 6.01 -5.55 -25.14
C THR A 177 5.93 -6.86 -24.36
N GLN A 178 5.12 -6.87 -23.31
CA GLN A 178 4.93 -8.09 -22.53
C GLN A 178 4.35 -9.17 -23.44
N LEU A 179 5.12 -10.23 -23.70
CA LEU A 179 4.60 -11.43 -24.31
C LEU A 179 3.72 -12.12 -23.27
N PRO A 180 2.41 -12.35 -23.53
CA PRO A 180 1.50 -12.93 -22.55
C PRO A 180 2.03 -14.21 -21.88
N GLY A 181 2.75 -15.05 -22.64
CA GLY A 181 3.32 -16.29 -22.15
C GLY A 181 4.42 -16.14 -21.08
N GLU A 182 5.27 -15.11 -21.14
CA GLU A 182 6.32 -14.93 -20.12
C GLU A 182 5.73 -14.52 -18.77
N PHE A 183 4.68 -13.71 -18.80
CA PHE A 183 3.97 -13.30 -17.61
C PHE A 183 3.17 -14.45 -16.99
N GLU A 184 2.58 -15.32 -17.82
CA GLU A 184 1.98 -16.58 -17.40
C GLU A 184 2.98 -17.48 -16.68
N ILE A 185 4.18 -17.65 -17.25
CA ILE A 185 5.27 -18.43 -16.64
C ILE A 185 5.67 -17.83 -15.29
N LEU A 186 5.80 -16.50 -15.20
CA LEU A 186 6.07 -15.82 -13.93
C LEU A 186 4.97 -16.11 -12.89
N CYS A 187 3.70 -16.01 -13.28
CA CYS A 187 2.58 -16.28 -12.38
C CYS A 187 2.55 -17.73 -11.91
N ALA A 188 2.77 -18.69 -12.82
CA ALA A 188 2.87 -20.11 -12.53
C ALA A 188 4.09 -20.44 -11.65
N CYS A 189 5.24 -19.82 -11.91
CA CYS A 189 6.44 -19.95 -11.09
C CYS A 189 6.17 -19.46 -9.66
N MET A 190 5.58 -18.27 -9.50
CA MET A 190 5.22 -17.74 -8.17
C MET A 190 4.22 -18.66 -7.45
N HIS A 191 3.28 -19.25 -8.19
CA HIS A 191 2.33 -20.23 -7.65
C HIS A 191 3.03 -21.52 -7.19
N ASN A 192 3.96 -22.09 -7.97
CA ASN A 192 4.71 -23.29 -7.58
C ASN A 192 5.69 -23.02 -6.44
N LEU A 193 6.14 -21.77 -6.33
CA LEU A 193 6.92 -21.26 -5.21
C LEU A 193 6.06 -20.86 -4.01
N ARG A 194 4.72 -21.04 -4.05
CA ARG A 194 3.79 -20.83 -2.92
C ARG A 194 4.50 -21.28 -1.66
N LEU A 195 4.93 -20.31 -0.85
CA LEU A 195 5.84 -20.58 0.25
C LEU A 195 5.02 -21.29 1.34
N PRO A 196 5.22 -22.58 1.63
CA PRO A 196 4.79 -23.10 2.92
C PRO A 196 5.71 -22.48 3.97
N GLY A 197 5.41 -21.25 4.37
CA GLY A 197 6.19 -20.51 5.37
C GLY A 197 6.47 -19.05 5.01
N PRO A 198 6.92 -18.25 5.99
CA PRO A 198 7.52 -16.93 5.72
C PRO A 198 8.76 -17.06 4.83
N ILE A 199 9.05 -16.02 4.05
CA ILE A 199 10.41 -15.77 3.57
C ILE A 199 11.30 -15.55 4.81
N THR A 200 12.46 -16.22 4.88
CA THR A 200 13.46 -15.95 5.93
C THR A 200 14.13 -14.60 5.71
N ASP A 201 14.83 -14.05 6.70
CA ASP A 201 15.51 -12.76 6.51
C ASP A 201 16.58 -12.85 5.39
N ASP A 202 17.34 -13.94 5.32
CA ASP A 202 18.31 -14.18 4.23
C ASP A 202 17.64 -14.20 2.83
N GLN A 203 16.51 -14.91 2.71
CA GLN A 203 15.77 -14.98 1.45
C GLN A 203 15.17 -13.61 1.06
N PHE A 204 14.86 -12.77 2.05
CA PHE A 204 14.37 -11.41 1.81
C PHE A 204 15.51 -10.49 1.33
N GLU A 205 16.72 -10.61 1.89
CA GLU A 205 17.89 -9.89 1.39
C GLU A 205 18.26 -10.31 -0.04
N GLU A 206 18.20 -11.61 -0.35
CA GLU A 206 18.36 -12.10 -1.73
C GLU A 206 17.30 -11.52 -2.68
N ALA A 207 16.04 -11.42 -2.23
CA ALA A 207 14.97 -10.80 -3.02
C ALA A 207 15.23 -9.31 -3.28
N ILE A 208 15.74 -8.59 -2.27
CA ILE A 208 16.16 -7.19 -2.40
C ILE A 208 17.27 -7.08 -3.43
N GLU A 209 18.32 -7.89 -3.33
CA GLU A 209 19.44 -7.91 -4.28
C GLU A 209 18.94 -8.16 -5.72
N GLY A 210 18.14 -9.22 -5.92
CA GLY A 210 17.58 -9.57 -7.23
C GLY A 210 16.69 -8.48 -7.83
N SER A 211 15.96 -7.73 -6.99
CA SER A 211 15.10 -6.63 -7.44
C SER A 211 15.85 -5.33 -7.80
N GLY A 212 17.13 -5.21 -7.45
CA GLY A 212 17.95 -4.01 -7.70
C GLY A 212 18.66 -3.46 -6.46
N GLY A 213 18.81 -4.25 -5.40
CA GLY A 213 19.65 -3.92 -4.25
C GLY A 213 19.05 -2.92 -3.27
N SER A 214 17.75 -2.63 -3.32
CA SER A 214 17.09 -1.79 -2.32
C SER A 214 15.66 -2.21 -2.02
N THR A 215 15.20 -1.97 -0.80
CA THR A 215 13.80 -2.15 -0.38
C THR A 215 12.83 -1.37 -1.27
N LEU A 216 13.25 -0.19 -1.75
CA LEU A 216 12.49 0.63 -2.68
C LEU A 216 12.31 -0.06 -4.05
N SER A 217 13.38 -0.62 -4.61
CA SER A 217 13.32 -1.38 -5.87
C SER A 217 12.42 -2.61 -5.71
N PHE A 218 12.52 -3.30 -4.58
CA PHE A 218 11.68 -4.45 -4.31
C PHE A 218 10.20 -4.07 -4.18
N ALA A 219 9.89 -3.03 -3.40
CA ALA A 219 8.52 -2.52 -3.25
C ALA A 219 7.92 -2.11 -4.60
N ARG A 220 8.69 -1.42 -5.45
CA ARG A 220 8.26 -1.04 -6.80
C ARG A 220 7.95 -2.26 -7.65
N LEU A 221 8.81 -3.28 -7.62
CA LEU A 221 8.60 -4.52 -8.36
C LEU A 221 7.28 -5.21 -7.97
N CYS A 222 6.97 -5.28 -6.67
CA CYS A 222 5.70 -5.82 -6.19
C CYS A 222 4.49 -5.02 -6.68
N VAL A 223 4.55 -3.68 -6.61
CA VAL A 223 3.47 -2.81 -7.11
C VAL A 223 3.28 -2.95 -8.62
N ASP A 224 4.36 -3.00 -9.38
CA ASP A 224 4.32 -3.15 -10.84
C ASP A 224 3.76 -4.52 -11.23
N HIS A 225 4.05 -5.57 -10.47
CA HIS A 225 3.41 -6.88 -10.64
C HIS A 225 1.90 -6.79 -10.47
N VAL A 226 1.41 -6.24 -9.36
CA VAL A 226 -0.04 -6.10 -9.13
C VAL A 226 -0.68 -5.31 -10.26
N LYS A 227 -0.08 -4.18 -10.66
CA LYS A 227 -0.57 -3.38 -11.80
C LYS A 227 -0.58 -4.16 -13.11
N CYS A 228 0.43 -5.00 -13.35
CA CYS A 228 0.53 -5.85 -14.53
C CYS A 228 -0.57 -6.91 -14.55
N VAL A 229 -0.76 -7.64 -13.44
CA VAL A 229 -1.84 -8.63 -13.31
C VAL A 229 -3.20 -7.98 -13.56
N VAL A 230 -3.43 -6.81 -12.97
CA VAL A 230 -4.69 -6.05 -13.13
C VAL A 230 -4.95 -5.58 -14.55
N LYS A 231 -3.93 -5.50 -15.42
CA LYS A 231 -4.10 -5.20 -16.84
C LYS A 231 -4.27 -6.48 -17.66
N SER A 232 -3.49 -7.50 -17.35
CA SER A 232 -3.50 -8.79 -18.05
C SER A 232 -4.81 -9.57 -17.83
N VAL A 233 -5.30 -10.31 -18.84
CA VAL A 233 -6.42 -11.26 -18.69
C VAL A 233 -5.85 -12.67 -18.55
N VAL A 234 -4.89 -12.84 -17.64
CA VAL A 234 -4.14 -14.08 -17.52
C VAL A 234 -4.81 -15.03 -16.51
N PRO A 235 -5.07 -16.29 -16.89
CA PRO A 235 -5.49 -17.33 -15.95
C PRO A 235 -4.52 -17.44 -14.77
N GLY A 236 -5.04 -17.52 -13.54
CA GLY A 236 -4.20 -17.60 -12.34
C GLY A 236 -3.61 -16.26 -11.85
N GLY A 237 -3.97 -15.11 -12.46
CA GLY A 237 -3.52 -13.80 -11.99
C GLY A 237 -3.86 -13.52 -10.50
N VAL A 238 -4.99 -14.02 -10.01
CA VAL A 238 -5.35 -13.87 -8.58
C VAL A 238 -4.36 -14.63 -7.69
N ASP A 239 -3.94 -15.82 -8.11
CA ASP A 239 -2.96 -16.62 -7.38
C ASP A 239 -1.58 -15.96 -7.33
N SER A 240 -1.16 -15.32 -8.44
CA SER A 240 0.14 -14.64 -8.47
C SER A 240 0.15 -13.40 -7.56
N ILE A 241 -0.93 -12.60 -7.58
CA ILE A 241 -1.13 -11.51 -6.63
C ILE A 241 -1.06 -12.04 -5.20
N TRP A 242 -1.75 -13.14 -4.90
CA TRP A 242 -1.71 -13.77 -3.58
C TRP A 242 -0.29 -14.15 -3.18
N CYS A 243 0.51 -14.73 -4.08
CA CYS A 243 1.90 -15.09 -3.80
C CYS A 243 2.75 -13.86 -3.46
N VAL A 244 2.65 -12.79 -4.26
CA VAL A 244 3.33 -11.52 -3.94
C VAL A 244 2.91 -11.05 -2.56
N ILE A 245 1.62 -11.04 -2.29
CA ILE A 245 1.12 -10.48 -1.04
C ILE A 245 1.45 -11.35 0.18
N ALA A 246 1.38 -12.68 0.08
CA ALA A 246 1.75 -13.57 1.17
C ALA A 246 3.21 -13.35 1.60
N CYS A 247 4.09 -13.05 0.63
CA CYS A 247 5.47 -12.64 0.89
C CYS A 247 5.52 -11.28 1.60
N LEU A 248 4.74 -10.29 1.12
CA LEU A 248 4.69 -8.95 1.70
C LEU A 248 4.14 -8.93 3.13
N HIS A 249 3.04 -9.65 3.41
CA HIS A 249 2.31 -9.62 4.67
C HIS A 249 3.22 -9.95 5.85
N LYS A 250 3.91 -11.10 5.78
CA LYS A 250 4.79 -11.57 6.86
C LYS A 250 6.01 -10.68 7.06
N ARG A 251 6.52 -10.04 5.99
CA ARG A 251 7.62 -9.10 6.14
C ARG A 251 7.15 -7.80 6.76
N CYS A 252 6.02 -7.26 6.30
CA CYS A 252 5.51 -6.01 6.84
C CYS A 252 5.16 -6.13 8.33
N GLU A 253 4.69 -7.30 8.80
CA GLU A 253 4.50 -7.56 10.24
C GLU A 253 5.77 -7.35 11.08
N LYS A 254 6.96 -7.53 10.49
CA LYS A 254 8.25 -7.36 11.16
C LYS A 254 8.94 -6.03 10.87
N ASP A 255 8.59 -5.37 9.76
CA ASP A 255 9.33 -4.22 9.21
C ASP A 255 8.38 -3.11 8.74
N ASP A 256 8.10 -2.18 9.66
CA ASP A 256 7.27 -1.01 9.40
C ASP A 256 7.87 -0.10 8.31
N SER A 257 9.19 -0.07 8.15
CA SER A 257 9.86 0.77 7.15
C SER A 257 9.58 0.28 5.73
N PHE A 258 9.59 -1.04 5.54
CA PHE A 258 9.24 -1.65 4.25
C PHE A 258 7.76 -1.45 3.93
N ARG A 259 6.88 -1.56 4.94
CA ARG A 259 5.45 -1.25 4.79
C ARG A 259 5.21 0.18 4.31
N VAL A 260 5.85 1.16 4.95
CA VAL A 260 5.80 2.58 4.53
C VAL A 260 6.32 2.74 3.10
N THR A 261 7.40 2.02 2.74
CA THR A 261 7.95 2.03 1.38
C THR A 261 6.95 1.52 0.34
N LEU A 262 6.22 0.43 0.60
CA LEU A 262 5.17 -0.09 -0.27
C LEU A 262 3.99 0.89 -0.43
N VAL A 263 3.56 1.51 0.68
CA VAL A 263 2.53 2.56 0.65
C VAL A 263 2.96 3.72 -0.24
N ASN A 264 4.19 4.21 -0.07
CA ASN A 264 4.76 5.27 -0.89
C ASN A 264 4.93 4.90 -2.37
N GLN A 265 5.08 3.61 -2.70
CA GLN A 265 5.06 3.12 -4.09
C GLN A 265 3.64 2.95 -4.66
N GLY A 266 2.59 3.15 -3.86
CA GLY A 266 1.20 3.08 -4.31
C GLY A 266 0.63 1.65 -4.32
N ILE A 267 1.03 0.79 -3.37
CA ILE A 267 0.49 -0.56 -3.26
C ILE A 267 -1.03 -0.57 -3.01
N LEU A 268 -1.55 0.34 -2.17
CA LEU A 268 -2.97 0.36 -1.83
C LEU A 268 -3.86 0.63 -3.06
N PRO A 269 -3.61 1.67 -3.89
CA PRO A 269 -4.29 1.83 -5.18
C PRO A 269 -4.20 0.63 -6.13
N ALA A 270 -3.05 -0.04 -6.18
CA ALA A 270 -2.85 -1.21 -7.03
C ALA A 270 -3.72 -2.39 -6.55
N LEU A 271 -3.74 -2.65 -5.24
CA LEU A 271 -4.58 -3.66 -4.61
C LEU A 271 -6.06 -3.34 -4.74
N ALA A 272 -6.47 -2.07 -4.61
CA ALA A 272 -7.85 -1.65 -4.83
C ALA A 272 -8.31 -1.93 -6.28
N SER A 273 -7.43 -1.66 -7.25
CA SER A 273 -7.71 -1.97 -8.66
C SER A 273 -7.87 -3.48 -8.89
N ALA A 274 -7.01 -4.29 -8.26
CA ALA A 274 -7.10 -5.75 -8.30
C ALA A 274 -8.39 -6.25 -7.65
N ALA A 275 -8.68 -5.80 -6.43
CA ALA A 275 -9.89 -6.12 -5.71
C ALA A 275 -11.14 -5.79 -6.53
N CYS A 276 -11.24 -4.58 -7.08
CA CYS A 276 -12.37 -4.17 -7.91
C CYS A 276 -12.55 -5.08 -9.14
N ARG A 277 -11.45 -5.39 -9.83
CA ARG A 277 -11.45 -6.26 -11.01
C ARG A 277 -11.88 -7.69 -10.68
N PHE A 278 -11.31 -8.29 -9.63
CA PHE A 278 -11.56 -9.69 -9.28
C PHE A 278 -12.83 -9.91 -8.45
N SER A 279 -13.40 -8.86 -7.86
CA SER A 279 -14.74 -8.91 -7.27
C SER A 279 -15.87 -8.90 -8.32
N SER A 280 -15.56 -8.79 -9.61
CA SER A 280 -16.55 -8.85 -10.68
C SER A 280 -16.66 -10.28 -11.26
N PRO A 281 -17.85 -10.76 -11.66
CA PRO A 281 -18.00 -12.02 -12.38
C PRO A 281 -17.09 -12.06 -13.63
N PRO A 282 -16.49 -13.21 -13.98
CA PRO A 282 -16.70 -14.56 -13.41
C PRO A 282 -15.80 -14.91 -12.21
N PHE A 283 -14.99 -13.97 -11.69
CA PHE A 283 -13.93 -14.29 -10.72
C PHE A 283 -14.41 -14.47 -9.27
N THR A 284 -15.67 -14.13 -8.99
CA THR A 284 -16.25 -14.10 -7.64
C THR A 284 -16.29 -15.45 -6.90
N THR A 285 -16.10 -16.57 -7.60
CA THR A 285 -16.13 -17.92 -7.00
C THR A 285 -14.79 -18.40 -6.46
N GLN A 286 -13.71 -17.63 -6.63
CA GLN A 286 -12.37 -18.07 -6.24
C GLN A 286 -12.09 -17.78 -4.76
N ASN A 287 -11.75 -18.84 -3.99
CA ASN A 287 -11.30 -18.76 -2.59
C ASN A 287 -10.17 -17.73 -2.34
N ASN A 288 -9.39 -17.40 -3.37
CA ASN A 288 -8.29 -16.45 -3.26
C ASN A 288 -8.74 -15.00 -2.97
N LEU A 289 -10.01 -14.67 -3.25
CA LEU A 289 -10.57 -13.35 -2.91
C LEU A 289 -10.68 -13.14 -1.39
N LEU A 290 -10.78 -14.21 -0.60
CA LEU A 290 -10.99 -14.16 0.85
C LEU A 290 -9.86 -13.43 1.59
N HIS A 291 -8.66 -13.43 1.03
CA HIS A 291 -7.52 -12.81 1.70
C HIS A 291 -7.32 -11.33 1.33
N MET A 292 -7.80 -10.89 0.17
CA MET A 292 -7.65 -9.50 -0.30
C MET A 292 -8.13 -8.45 0.72
N PRO A 293 -9.28 -8.64 1.41
CA PRO A 293 -9.70 -7.75 2.49
C PRO A 293 -8.65 -7.59 3.58
N ARG A 294 -8.07 -8.68 4.08
CA ARG A 294 -7.06 -8.65 5.17
C ARG A 294 -5.82 -7.88 4.77
N ILE A 295 -5.41 -8.01 3.52
CA ILE A 295 -4.23 -7.33 2.99
C ILE A 295 -4.51 -5.83 2.85
N ILE A 296 -5.65 -5.48 2.28
CA ILE A 296 -6.04 -4.07 2.14
C ILE A 296 -6.22 -3.42 3.52
N GLN A 297 -6.83 -4.14 4.47
CA GLN A 297 -6.92 -3.74 5.87
C GLN A 297 -5.55 -3.44 6.47
N TYR A 298 -4.54 -4.26 6.15
CA TYR A 298 -3.19 -4.04 6.63
C TYR A 298 -2.60 -2.73 6.08
N PHE A 299 -2.73 -2.45 4.78
CA PHE A 299 -2.19 -1.22 4.20
C PHE A 299 -3.02 0.04 4.47
N ILE A 300 -4.35 -0.07 4.61
CA ILE A 300 -5.22 1.10 4.80
C ILE A 300 -4.97 1.77 6.16
N THR A 301 -4.62 1.00 7.20
CA THR A 301 -4.38 1.53 8.55
C THR A 301 -3.12 2.39 8.65
N VAL A 302 -2.18 2.20 7.73
CA VAL A 302 -0.89 2.90 7.67
C VAL A 302 -0.80 3.84 6.47
N SER A 303 -1.88 3.94 5.70
CA SER A 303 -1.96 4.81 4.54
C SER A 303 -2.44 6.20 4.94
N GLY A 304 -1.78 7.22 4.42
CA GLY A 304 -2.29 8.58 4.48
C GLY A 304 -3.57 8.73 3.64
N HIS A 305 -4.35 9.76 3.94
CA HIS A 305 -5.64 10.03 3.29
C HIS A 305 -5.54 10.14 1.75
N SER A 306 -4.42 10.61 1.19
CA SER A 306 -4.20 10.71 -0.26
C SER A 306 -4.20 9.34 -0.97
N MET A 307 -3.59 8.31 -0.35
CA MET A 307 -3.58 6.95 -0.89
C MET A 307 -4.95 6.31 -0.81
N LEU A 308 -5.71 6.58 0.25
CA LEU A 308 -7.10 6.13 0.36
C LEU A 308 -7.99 6.81 -0.68
N THR A 309 -7.84 8.11 -0.92
CA THR A 309 -8.54 8.80 -2.02
C THR A 309 -8.28 8.10 -3.36
N GLU A 310 -7.02 7.82 -3.69
CA GLU A 310 -6.70 7.11 -4.94
C GLU A 310 -7.26 5.67 -4.94
N ALA A 311 -7.22 4.95 -3.81
CA ALA A 311 -7.79 3.60 -3.71
C ALA A 311 -9.31 3.58 -3.93
N LEU A 312 -10.04 4.55 -3.37
CA LEU A 312 -11.47 4.73 -3.62
C LEU A 312 -11.74 5.06 -5.10
N HIS A 313 -10.90 5.90 -5.71
CA HIS A 313 -10.96 6.20 -7.15
C HIS A 313 -10.76 4.95 -8.01
N ARG A 314 -9.93 3.99 -7.56
CA ARG A 314 -9.70 2.69 -8.20
C ARG A 314 -10.79 1.64 -7.91
N GLY A 315 -11.88 2.02 -7.24
CA GLY A 315 -13.02 1.15 -7.01
C GLY A 315 -12.92 0.30 -5.74
N LEU A 316 -12.11 0.70 -4.76
CA LEU A 316 -12.05 0.00 -3.47
C LEU A 316 -13.43 -0.15 -2.82
N LEU A 317 -14.27 0.90 -2.87
CA LEU A 317 -15.62 0.85 -2.31
C LEU A 317 -16.47 -0.24 -2.99
N ARG A 318 -16.36 -0.39 -4.32
CA ARG A 318 -17.05 -1.48 -5.05
C ARG A 318 -16.66 -2.84 -4.50
N ALA A 319 -15.36 -3.07 -4.30
CA ALA A 319 -14.87 -4.34 -3.79
C ALA A 319 -15.37 -4.62 -2.37
N VAL A 320 -15.35 -3.62 -1.49
CA VAL A 320 -15.90 -3.67 -0.12
C VAL A 320 -17.38 -4.03 -0.15
N LEU A 321 -18.17 -3.44 -1.05
CA LEU A 321 -19.58 -3.76 -1.22
C LEU A 321 -19.82 -5.20 -1.67
N THR A 322 -19.00 -5.71 -2.60
CA THR A 322 -19.07 -7.11 -3.00
C THR A 322 -18.73 -8.04 -1.85
N TRP A 323 -17.68 -7.74 -1.08
CA TRP A 323 -17.23 -8.56 0.05
C TRP A 323 -18.21 -8.57 1.21
N GLY A 324 -18.85 -7.44 1.52
CA GLY A 324 -19.84 -7.40 2.62
C GLY A 324 -21.09 -8.21 2.35
N ARG A 325 -21.35 -8.57 1.08
CA ARG A 325 -22.42 -9.51 0.71
C ARG A 325 -22.01 -10.97 0.93
N MET A 326 -20.72 -11.25 1.15
CA MET A 326 -20.22 -12.57 1.49
C MET A 326 -20.46 -12.83 2.98
N ARG A 327 -20.94 -14.03 3.32
CA ARG A 327 -21.18 -14.45 4.72
C ARG A 327 -19.98 -15.21 5.33
N ASP A 328 -18.78 -14.99 4.81
CA ASP A 328 -17.57 -15.68 5.27
C ASP A 328 -16.96 -14.96 6.48
N PRO A 329 -16.87 -15.60 7.66
CA PRO A 329 -16.28 -15.01 8.86
C PRO A 329 -14.84 -14.49 8.68
N GLN A 330 -14.04 -15.09 7.78
CA GLN A 330 -12.66 -14.68 7.54
C GLN A 330 -12.56 -13.31 6.84
N ILE A 331 -13.64 -12.87 6.20
CA ILE A 331 -13.72 -11.56 5.54
C ILE A 331 -14.24 -10.48 6.50
N LEU A 332 -15.13 -10.84 7.43
CA LEU A 332 -15.87 -9.87 8.25
C LEU A 332 -14.96 -8.99 9.10
N GLU A 333 -14.01 -9.58 9.83
CA GLU A 333 -13.08 -8.81 10.67
C GLU A 333 -12.25 -7.80 9.84
N PRO A 334 -11.55 -8.21 8.76
CA PRO A 334 -10.89 -7.26 7.88
C PRO A 334 -11.80 -6.17 7.31
N LEU A 335 -13.04 -6.53 6.97
CA LEU A 335 -14.00 -5.61 6.38
C LEU A 335 -14.42 -4.53 7.37
N ASN A 336 -14.71 -4.91 8.61
CA ASN A 336 -15.04 -3.96 9.68
C ASN A 336 -13.89 -2.99 9.94
N LEU A 337 -12.65 -3.48 9.92
CA LEU A 337 -11.47 -2.62 10.05
C LEU A 337 -11.29 -1.66 8.85
N ILE A 338 -11.65 -2.09 7.63
CA ILE A 338 -11.68 -1.21 6.45
C ILE A 338 -12.76 -0.14 6.59
N LEU A 339 -13.99 -0.52 6.99
CA LEU A 339 -15.09 0.42 7.20
C LEU A 339 -14.75 1.43 8.31
N ASN A 340 -14.13 0.98 9.40
CA ASN A 340 -13.61 1.87 10.44
C ASN A 340 -12.51 2.81 9.92
N ALA A 341 -11.61 2.33 9.05
CA ALA A 341 -10.63 3.21 8.39
C ALA A 341 -11.30 4.25 7.47
N PHE A 342 -12.40 3.91 6.81
CA PHE A 342 -13.20 4.85 6.02
C PHE A 342 -13.86 5.92 6.90
N SER A 343 -14.47 5.54 8.02
CA SER A 343 -15.08 6.46 8.98
C SER A 343 -14.07 7.45 9.55
N ARG A 344 -12.89 6.98 9.93
CA ARG A 344 -11.77 7.81 10.40
C ARG A 344 -11.27 8.79 9.34
N SER A 345 -11.14 8.33 8.11
CA SER A 345 -10.56 9.12 7.03
C SER A 345 -11.53 10.09 6.36
N SER A 346 -12.84 9.96 6.58
CA SER A 346 -13.84 10.87 5.99
C SER A 346 -13.84 12.27 6.61
N VAL A 347 -13.00 12.55 7.62
CA VAL A 347 -12.69 13.92 8.06
C VAL A 347 -11.92 14.72 7.00
N TYR A 348 -11.22 14.04 6.08
CA TYR A 348 -10.47 14.70 5.02
C TYR A 348 -11.37 14.96 3.81
N LEU A 349 -11.42 16.23 3.39
CA LEU A 349 -12.27 16.67 2.27
C LEU A 349 -12.04 15.87 0.98
N SER A 350 -10.78 15.54 0.65
CA SER A 350 -10.46 14.75 -0.55
C SER A 350 -11.04 13.34 -0.51
N VAL A 351 -11.02 12.69 0.66
CA VAL A 351 -11.61 11.37 0.88
C VAL A 351 -13.13 11.46 0.78
N LEU A 352 -13.74 12.46 1.42
CA LEU A 352 -15.19 12.67 1.42
C LEU A 352 -15.75 12.94 0.01
N LEU A 353 -15.09 13.80 -0.77
CA LEU A 353 -15.43 14.07 -2.17
C LEU A 353 -15.33 12.80 -3.01
N GLN A 354 -14.29 12.01 -2.81
CA GLN A 354 -14.12 10.77 -3.54
C GLN A 354 -15.15 9.70 -3.14
N PHE A 355 -15.56 9.63 -1.87
CA PHE A 355 -16.71 8.80 -1.47
C PHE A 355 -17.98 9.22 -2.20
N GLN A 356 -18.29 10.52 -2.22
CA GLN A 356 -19.49 11.04 -2.89
C GLN A 356 -19.48 10.64 -4.37
N LYS A 357 -18.33 10.75 -5.04
CA LYS A 357 -18.15 10.33 -6.43
C LYS A 357 -18.32 8.81 -6.58
N SER A 358 -17.59 8.03 -5.80
CA SER A 358 -17.63 6.56 -5.87
C SER A 358 -19.03 6.01 -5.62
N ILE A 359 -19.82 6.62 -4.73
CA ILE A 359 -21.21 6.19 -4.47
C ILE A 359 -22.13 6.55 -5.63
N LYS A 360 -22.00 7.75 -6.20
CA LYS A 360 -22.72 8.14 -7.43
C LYS A 360 -22.41 7.20 -8.60
N ASP A 361 -21.18 6.70 -8.70
CA ASP A 361 -20.73 5.77 -9.75
C ASP A 361 -21.23 4.33 -9.56
N LEU A 362 -21.76 3.96 -8.38
CA LEU A 362 -22.07 2.57 -8.01
C LEU A 362 -23.57 2.22 -8.05
N GLU A 363 -24.35 2.89 -8.90
CA GLU A 363 -25.81 2.78 -9.06
C GLU A 363 -26.64 3.41 -7.92
N PRO A 364 -27.89 3.85 -8.20
CA PRO A 364 -28.77 4.50 -7.22
C PRO A 364 -29.27 3.59 -6.07
N SER A 365 -28.86 2.32 -6.02
CA SER A 365 -29.34 1.35 -5.03
C SER A 365 -28.51 1.30 -3.73
N ILE A 366 -27.43 2.09 -3.64
CA ILE A 366 -26.62 2.13 -2.41
C ILE A 366 -27.20 3.16 -1.45
N ASP A 367 -27.70 2.64 -0.33
CA ASP A 367 -28.22 3.41 0.80
C ASP A 367 -27.79 2.80 2.15
N SER A 368 -28.39 3.27 3.25
CA SER A 368 -28.18 2.74 4.60
C SER A 368 -28.56 1.26 4.74
N HIS A 369 -29.40 0.73 3.85
CA HIS A 369 -29.91 -0.65 3.89
C HIS A 369 -29.21 -1.60 2.92
N THR A 370 -28.16 -1.13 2.23
CA THR A 370 -27.33 -1.93 1.30
C THR A 370 -26.91 -3.28 1.88
N PHE A 371 -26.61 -3.32 3.18
CA PHE A 371 -26.19 -4.53 3.90
C PHE A 371 -27.23 -5.00 4.93
N ARG A 372 -28.50 -4.60 4.81
CA ARG A 372 -29.54 -5.08 5.73
C ARG A 372 -29.60 -6.61 5.69
N GLY A 373 -29.37 -7.25 6.85
CA GLY A 373 -29.32 -8.71 6.98
C GLY A 373 -27.96 -9.35 6.66
N PHE A 374 -26.90 -8.54 6.50
CA PHE A 374 -25.52 -9.01 6.41
C PHE A 374 -24.73 -8.64 7.68
N PRO A 375 -23.67 -9.38 8.05
CA PRO A 375 -22.97 -9.16 9.32
C PRO A 375 -22.26 -7.81 9.46
N VAL A 376 -22.05 -7.08 8.36
CA VAL A 376 -21.41 -5.75 8.35
C VAL A 376 -22.42 -4.60 8.32
N SER A 377 -23.71 -4.87 8.59
CA SER A 377 -24.78 -3.86 8.56
C SER A 377 -24.47 -2.68 9.48
N ASP A 378 -24.06 -2.96 10.71
CA ASP A 378 -23.97 -1.94 11.76
C ASP A 378 -22.79 -0.98 11.50
N ASP A 379 -21.64 -1.54 11.11
CA ASP A 379 -20.46 -0.77 10.69
C ASP A 379 -20.75 0.07 9.44
N TRP A 380 -21.52 -0.48 8.48
CA TRP A 380 -21.93 0.27 7.29
C TRP A 380 -22.92 1.38 7.61
N GLU A 381 -23.94 1.13 8.42
CA GLU A 381 -24.92 2.15 8.84
C GLU A 381 -24.23 3.29 9.60
N THR A 382 -23.25 2.95 10.44
CA THR A 382 -22.39 3.93 11.12
C THR A 382 -21.60 4.78 10.12
N LEU A 383 -20.88 4.14 9.18
CA LEU A 383 -20.16 4.85 8.13
C LEU A 383 -21.09 5.75 7.30
N TRP A 384 -22.25 5.22 6.90
CA TRP A 384 -23.22 5.93 6.09
C TRP A 384 -23.76 7.17 6.79
N SER A 385 -24.13 7.06 8.07
CA SER A 385 -24.56 8.19 8.89
C SER A 385 -23.48 9.28 8.96
N ILE A 386 -22.23 8.89 9.21
CA ILE A 386 -21.09 9.82 9.24
C ILE A 386 -20.92 10.53 7.88
N LEU A 387 -20.97 9.79 6.77
CA LEU A 387 -20.84 10.35 5.43
C LEU A 387 -21.95 11.35 5.11
N GLN A 388 -23.20 11.05 5.46
CA GLN A 388 -24.33 11.94 5.22
C GLN A 388 -24.21 13.27 5.97
N THR A 389 -23.91 13.22 7.27
CA THR A 389 -23.68 14.44 8.07
C THR A 389 -22.55 15.27 7.47
N ARG A 390 -21.44 14.62 7.10
CA ARG A 390 -20.28 15.32 6.55
C ARG A 390 -20.52 15.86 5.15
N TRP A 391 -21.30 15.19 4.29
CA TRP A 391 -21.66 15.74 2.98
C TRP A 391 -22.56 16.96 3.08
N ALA A 392 -23.56 16.93 3.97
CA ALA A 392 -24.41 18.11 4.20
C ALA A 392 -23.57 19.32 4.63
N LEU A 393 -22.62 19.10 5.55
CA LEU A 393 -21.66 20.12 5.96
C LEU A 393 -20.72 20.55 4.81
N MET A 394 -20.23 19.59 4.02
CA MET A 394 -19.37 19.86 2.87
C MET A 394 -20.07 20.74 1.84
N ASP A 395 -21.35 20.49 1.54
CA ASP A 395 -22.11 21.29 0.58
C ASP A 395 -22.28 22.73 1.09
N ILE A 396 -22.65 22.91 2.37
CA ILE A 396 -22.70 24.23 3.04
C ILE A 396 -21.34 24.93 2.96
N TYR A 397 -20.25 24.20 3.27
CA TYR A 397 -18.90 24.72 3.23
C TYR A 397 -18.47 25.15 1.82
N LEU A 398 -18.72 24.32 0.80
CA LEU A 398 -18.34 24.60 -0.58
C LEU A 398 -19.11 25.80 -1.16
N GLU A 399 -20.37 25.98 -0.76
CA GLU A 399 -21.14 27.18 -1.10
C GLU A 399 -20.57 28.44 -0.44
N ARG A 400 -20.19 28.33 0.85
CA ARG A 400 -19.58 29.41 1.64
C ARG A 400 -18.12 29.69 1.30
N GLU A 401 -17.42 28.77 0.63
CA GLU A 401 -16.02 28.91 0.21
C GLU A 401 -15.78 30.17 -0.66
N LYS A 402 -16.84 30.87 -1.10
CA LYS A 402 -16.78 32.18 -1.74
C LYS A 402 -16.33 33.30 -0.81
N LEU A 403 -16.46 33.17 0.51
CA LEU A 403 -16.10 34.20 1.49
C LEU A 403 -14.73 33.95 2.15
N SER A 404 -14.17 35.00 2.74
CA SER A 404 -12.94 34.97 3.53
C SER A 404 -12.95 36.10 4.55
N ALA A 405 -12.27 35.90 5.68
CA ALA A 405 -12.00 36.96 6.65
C ALA A 405 -10.63 37.61 6.41
N CYS A 406 -10.47 38.84 6.90
CA CYS A 406 -9.18 39.52 7.00
C CYS A 406 -8.30 38.86 8.07
N GLY A 407 -7.01 38.70 7.79
CA GLY A 407 -6.03 38.15 8.73
C GLY A 407 -5.67 39.11 9.86
N ASN A 408 -5.95 40.41 9.70
CA ASN A 408 -5.89 41.36 10.79
C ASN A 408 -7.08 41.14 11.72
N ILE A 409 -6.83 40.61 12.91
CA ILE A 409 -7.83 40.24 13.91
C ILE A 409 -8.70 41.44 14.31
N GLU A 410 -8.15 42.67 14.27
CA GLU A 410 -8.88 43.91 14.60
C GLU A 410 -9.82 44.39 13.47
N CYS A 411 -9.68 43.89 12.24
CA CYS A 411 -10.42 44.42 11.09
C CYS A 411 -11.84 43.84 10.93
N CYS A 412 -12.05 42.59 11.37
CA CYS A 412 -13.31 41.84 11.27
C CYS A 412 -13.99 41.76 9.87
N LEU A 413 -13.40 42.31 8.78
CA LEU A 413 -14.03 42.31 7.46
C LEU A 413 -14.11 40.90 6.88
N ILE A 414 -15.32 40.53 6.44
CA ILE A 414 -15.60 39.30 5.69
C ILE A 414 -16.21 39.68 4.36
N ALA A 415 -15.60 39.20 3.28
CA ALA A 415 -16.03 39.53 1.93
C ALA A 415 -15.75 38.36 0.98
N SER A 416 -16.12 38.52 -0.28
CA SER A 416 -15.71 37.59 -1.33
C SER A 416 -14.18 37.42 -1.35
N LYS A 417 -13.69 36.20 -1.55
CA LYS A 417 -12.25 35.89 -1.69
C LYS A 417 -11.53 36.75 -2.71
N SER A 418 -12.24 37.24 -3.73
CA SER A 418 -11.70 38.13 -4.76
C SER A 418 -11.25 39.49 -4.23
N VAL A 419 -11.78 39.93 -3.09
CA VAL A 419 -11.47 41.24 -2.48
C VAL A 419 -10.20 41.17 -1.62
N PHE A 420 -9.76 39.98 -1.22
CA PHE A 420 -8.61 39.80 -0.34
C PHE A 420 -7.28 39.73 -1.09
N LYS A 421 -6.33 40.53 -0.64
CA LYS A 421 -4.91 40.44 -1.02
C LYS A 421 -4.25 39.30 -0.23
N ARG A 422 -3.20 38.69 -0.77
CA ARG A 422 -2.46 37.62 -0.10
C ARG A 422 -1.05 38.07 0.25
N CYS A 423 -0.57 37.71 1.43
CA CYS A 423 0.85 37.76 1.74
C CYS A 423 1.61 36.87 0.75
N SER A 424 2.65 37.41 0.12
CA SER A 424 3.44 36.72 -0.90
C SER A 424 4.19 35.50 -0.36
N HIS A 425 4.39 35.43 0.95
CA HIS A 425 5.15 34.36 1.59
C HIS A 425 4.25 33.25 2.17
N CYS A 426 3.37 33.59 3.13
CA CYS A 426 2.55 32.59 3.83
C CYS A 426 1.08 32.53 3.35
N LEU A 427 0.72 33.28 2.31
CA LEU A 427 -0.61 33.29 1.70
C LEU A 427 -1.78 33.75 2.61
N ALA A 428 -1.48 34.29 3.80
CA ALA A 428 -2.47 34.93 4.67
C ALA A 428 -3.22 36.04 3.90
N LYS A 429 -4.53 36.17 4.15
CA LYS A 429 -5.42 37.04 3.38
C LYS A 429 -5.72 38.32 4.13
N TYR A 430 -5.66 39.47 3.48
CA TYR A 430 -5.96 40.77 4.06
C TYR A 430 -6.87 41.58 3.15
N CYS A 431 -7.85 42.27 3.71
CA CYS A 431 -8.74 43.13 2.93
C CYS A 431 -8.00 44.33 2.33
N SER A 432 -6.90 44.75 2.98
CA SER A 432 -6.11 45.91 2.58
C SER A 432 -4.63 45.73 2.93
N LYS A 433 -3.76 46.60 2.38
CA LYS A 433 -2.32 46.57 2.69
C LYS A 433 -2.07 47.08 4.11
N GLU A 434 -2.89 48.01 4.56
CA GLU A 434 -2.88 48.63 5.88
C GLU A 434 -3.15 47.57 6.95
N CYS A 435 -4.15 46.69 6.73
CA CYS A 435 -4.40 45.56 7.61
C CYS A 435 -3.23 44.58 7.67
N GLN A 436 -2.58 44.30 6.53
CA GLN A 436 -1.40 43.45 6.51
C GLN A 436 -0.23 44.08 7.29
N ILE A 437 0.02 45.38 7.11
CA ILE A 437 1.08 46.12 7.84
C ILE A 437 0.77 46.14 9.33
N TYR A 438 -0.48 46.38 9.71
CA TYR A 438 -0.91 46.42 11.10
C TYR A 438 -0.68 45.07 11.78
N ASP A 439 -1.15 43.98 11.19
CA ASP A 439 -0.95 42.62 11.72
C ASP A 439 0.54 42.19 11.70
N TRP A 440 1.34 42.73 10.77
CA TRP A 440 2.79 42.54 10.77
C TRP A 440 3.49 43.26 11.95
N GLN A 441 3.10 44.49 12.25
CA GLN A 441 3.75 45.32 13.26
C GLN A 441 3.26 45.01 14.68
N HIS A 442 1.94 44.86 14.83
CA HIS A 442 1.26 44.78 16.13
C HIS A 442 0.64 43.41 16.37
N GLY A 443 0.35 42.67 15.30
CA GLY A 443 -0.22 41.32 15.38
C GLY A 443 0.83 40.21 15.45
N ALA A 444 0.44 39.01 15.03
CA ALA A 444 1.29 37.83 15.09
C ALA A 444 1.89 37.46 13.72
N HIS A 445 1.52 38.18 12.65
CA HIS A 445 1.91 37.79 11.31
C HIS A 445 3.42 37.73 11.12
N ARG A 446 4.19 38.69 11.66
CA ARG A 446 5.66 38.70 11.56
C ARG A 446 6.31 37.45 12.14
N GLN A 447 5.76 36.91 13.23
CA GLN A 447 6.28 35.70 13.88
C GLN A 447 5.98 34.43 13.06
N HIS A 448 4.83 34.42 12.37
CA HIS A 448 4.37 33.25 11.62
C HIS A 448 4.73 33.27 10.13
N CYS A 449 5.02 34.45 9.58
CA CYS A 449 5.32 34.60 8.17
C CYS A 449 6.70 34.04 7.80
N SER A 450 7.69 34.07 8.71
CA SER A 450 9.04 33.54 8.47
C SER A 450 9.19 32.06 8.78
N LEU A 451 8.24 31.48 9.50
CA LEU A 451 8.13 30.04 9.58
C LEU A 451 7.75 29.60 8.17
N LYS A 452 8.74 29.11 7.41
CA LYS A 452 8.46 28.12 6.36
C LYS A 452 7.71 27.04 7.11
N PHE A 453 6.38 27.09 7.11
CA PHE A 453 5.55 25.97 7.48
C PHE A 453 5.88 24.92 6.39
N VAL A 454 6.99 24.22 6.57
CA VAL A 454 7.09 22.79 6.34
C VAL A 454 6.73 22.19 7.70
N ASP A 455 5.57 22.60 8.22
CA ASP A 455 5.03 21.97 9.41
C ASP A 455 4.59 20.58 8.94
N PRO A 456 5.04 19.50 9.61
CA PRO A 456 4.49 18.17 9.40
C PRO A 456 2.95 18.15 9.43
N GLN A 457 2.29 19.18 9.99
CA GLN A 457 0.84 19.43 9.90
C GLN A 457 0.31 19.85 8.51
N ILE A 458 1.13 20.03 7.46
CA ILE A 458 0.66 20.14 6.05
C ILE A 458 0.44 18.75 5.46
N VAL A 459 -0.19 17.87 6.23
CA VAL A 459 -0.81 16.67 5.68
C VAL A 459 -2.04 17.10 4.86
N ALA A 460 -2.80 18.06 5.38
CA ALA A 460 -3.99 18.59 4.73
C ALA A 460 -3.67 19.86 3.92
N GLY A 461 -3.94 19.84 2.60
CA GLY A 461 -3.94 21.07 1.79
C GLY A 461 -4.92 22.13 2.32
N THR A 462 -4.76 23.39 1.89
CA THR A 462 -5.52 24.54 2.44
C THR A 462 -7.04 24.31 2.50
N ARG A 463 -7.62 23.71 1.45
CA ARG A 463 -9.07 23.39 1.43
C ARG A 463 -9.47 22.38 2.49
N SER A 464 -8.68 21.33 2.66
CA SER A 464 -8.91 20.29 3.67
C SER A 464 -8.83 20.90 5.08
N ARG A 465 -7.85 21.77 5.36
CA ARG A 465 -7.75 22.47 6.66
C ARG A 465 -8.97 23.34 6.96
N GLN A 466 -9.51 24.01 5.96
CA GLN A 466 -10.73 24.83 6.12
C GLN A 466 -11.97 23.97 6.33
N PHE A 467 -12.08 22.83 5.63
CA PHE A 467 -13.14 21.86 5.92
C PHE A 467 -13.03 21.28 7.33
N LEU A 468 -11.82 20.95 7.82
CA LEU A 468 -11.62 20.49 9.20
C LEU A 468 -12.08 21.54 10.22
N LYS A 469 -11.90 22.84 9.95
CA LYS A 469 -12.46 23.91 10.78
C LYS A 469 -13.98 23.93 10.75
N ALA A 470 -14.59 23.80 9.58
CA ALA A 470 -16.04 23.71 9.44
C ALA A 470 -16.60 22.52 10.21
N LEU A 471 -15.94 21.36 10.12
CA LEU A 471 -16.30 20.14 10.85
C LEU A 471 -16.21 20.32 12.37
N LEU A 472 -15.09 20.87 12.85
CA LEU A 472 -14.92 21.15 14.27
C LEU A 472 -15.96 22.14 14.78
N HIS A 473 -16.28 23.16 13.98
CA HIS A 473 -17.28 24.14 14.35
C HIS A 473 -18.70 23.56 14.43
N ASP A 474 -19.09 22.74 13.44
CA ASP A 474 -20.36 22.02 13.43
C ASP A 474 -20.49 21.11 14.67
N ASP A 475 -19.44 20.34 14.96
CA ASP A 475 -19.40 19.46 16.14
C ASP A 475 -19.37 20.24 17.45
N TYR A 476 -18.73 21.41 17.51
CA TYR A 476 -18.80 22.29 18.67
C TYR A 476 -20.24 22.70 18.95
N LEU A 477 -20.96 23.21 17.94
CA LEU A 477 -22.35 23.64 18.11
C LEU A 477 -23.24 22.49 18.57
N ARG A 478 -23.05 21.30 17.96
CA ARG A 478 -23.81 20.09 18.31
C ARG A 478 -23.52 19.57 19.72
N LEU A 479 -22.28 19.68 20.18
CA LEU A 479 -21.81 19.13 21.46
C LEU A 479 -21.64 20.18 22.56
N LYS A 480 -22.09 21.42 22.31
CA LYS A 480 -21.82 22.58 23.16
C LYS A 480 -22.25 22.40 24.62
N HIS A 481 -23.46 21.88 24.86
CA HIS A 481 -23.94 21.61 26.21
C HIS A 481 -23.02 20.62 26.95
N THR A 482 -22.60 19.53 26.29
CA THR A 482 -21.66 18.55 26.85
C THR A 482 -20.29 19.17 27.12
N ILE A 483 -19.81 20.04 26.24
CA ILE A 483 -18.55 20.78 26.42
C ILE A 483 -18.60 21.63 27.69
N LEU A 484 -19.66 22.44 27.86
CA LEU A 484 -19.80 23.32 29.02
C LEU A 484 -19.88 22.53 30.33
N ASN A 485 -20.62 21.41 30.35
CA ASN A 485 -20.67 20.51 31.52
C ASN A 485 -19.27 19.96 31.86
N ASN A 486 -18.53 19.49 30.84
CA ASN A 486 -17.18 18.97 31.05
C ASN A 486 -16.21 20.06 31.51
N GLN A 487 -16.35 21.29 31.01
CA GLN A 487 -15.54 22.44 31.44
C GLN A 487 -15.82 22.80 32.90
N LEU A 488 -17.10 22.89 33.28
CA LEU A 488 -17.50 23.17 34.66
C LEU A 488 -16.95 22.12 35.63
N ALA A 489 -17.17 20.84 35.33
CA ALA A 489 -16.69 19.73 36.15
C ALA A 489 -15.16 19.77 36.29
N TYR A 490 -14.45 20.02 35.19
CA TYR A 490 -12.99 20.11 35.21
C TYR A 490 -12.47 21.29 36.03
N LEU A 491 -13.05 22.48 35.86
CA LEU A 491 -12.64 23.70 36.57
C LEU A 491 -12.91 23.60 38.08
N ARG A 492 -14.00 22.96 38.49
CA ARG A 492 -14.26 22.68 39.91
C ARG A 492 -13.20 21.77 40.52
N ALA A 493 -12.82 20.72 39.80
CA ALA A 493 -11.76 19.81 40.23
C ALA A 493 -10.36 20.47 40.19
N ASN A 494 -10.17 21.47 39.32
CA ASN A 494 -8.87 22.11 39.07
C ASN A 494 -9.00 23.64 38.96
N PRO A 495 -9.32 24.35 40.06
CA PRO A 495 -9.51 25.79 40.03
C PRO A 495 -8.28 26.55 39.52
N GLY A 496 -8.49 27.60 38.72
CA GLY A 496 -7.42 28.44 38.18
C GLY A 496 -6.60 27.81 37.05
N THR A 497 -6.95 26.60 36.59
CA THR A 497 -6.28 25.98 35.43
C THR A 497 -6.80 26.54 34.11
N SER A 498 -5.89 26.79 33.17
CA SER A 498 -6.25 27.06 31.78
C SER A 498 -6.63 25.75 31.10
N LEU A 499 -7.74 25.73 30.38
CA LEU A 499 -8.27 24.54 29.72
C LEU A 499 -8.34 24.70 28.19
N TYR A 500 -8.44 23.56 27.51
CA TYR A 500 -8.76 23.49 26.09
C TYR A 500 -9.78 22.36 25.83
N VAL A 501 -10.51 22.47 24.72
CA VAL A 501 -11.47 21.45 24.29
C VAL A 501 -10.80 20.56 23.25
N GLN A 502 -10.70 19.25 23.53
CA GLN A 502 -10.19 18.26 22.60
C GLN A 502 -11.34 17.59 21.84
N PHE A 503 -11.31 17.67 20.52
CA PHE A 503 -12.16 16.93 19.59
C PHE A 503 -11.33 15.76 19.01
N ASP A 504 -11.70 14.53 19.34
CA ASP A 504 -11.01 13.32 18.92
C ASP A 504 -11.82 12.59 17.84
N TYR A 505 -11.27 12.55 16.62
CA TYR A 505 -11.87 11.88 15.48
C TYR A 505 -11.15 10.56 15.14
N ARG A 506 -10.28 10.05 16.03
CA ARG A 506 -9.51 8.83 15.78
C ARG A 506 -10.37 7.58 15.63
N THR A 507 -11.65 7.60 16.01
CA THR A 507 -12.62 6.51 15.79
C THR A 507 -13.54 6.77 14.60
N GLY A 508 -13.45 7.96 13.98
CA GLY A 508 -14.36 8.42 12.93
C GLY A 508 -15.57 9.17 13.47
N VAL A 509 -15.99 8.90 14.71
CA VAL A 509 -16.97 9.70 15.46
C VAL A 509 -16.22 10.76 16.27
N CYS A 510 -16.80 11.95 16.42
CA CYS A 510 -16.23 12.99 17.26
C CYS A 510 -16.48 12.70 18.74
N GLU A 511 -15.43 12.40 19.49
CA GLU A 511 -15.43 12.36 20.95
C GLU A 511 -14.87 13.66 21.52
N VAL A 512 -15.50 14.20 22.56
CA VAL A 512 -15.10 15.49 23.13
C VAL A 512 -14.65 15.33 24.58
N SER A 513 -13.52 15.96 24.91
CA SER A 513 -12.99 16.01 26.28
C SER A 513 -12.42 17.39 26.60
N VAL A 514 -12.33 17.72 27.88
CA VAL A 514 -11.72 18.97 28.37
C VAL A 514 -10.45 18.61 29.13
N LYS A 515 -9.37 19.33 28.87
CA LYS A 515 -8.04 19.05 29.42
C LYS A 515 -7.34 20.34 29.84
N ALA A 516 -6.43 20.25 30.81
CA ALA A 516 -5.54 21.33 31.18
C ALA A 516 -4.51 21.62 30.10
N LEU A 517 -4.17 22.90 29.97
CA LEU A 517 -3.16 23.41 29.08
C LEU A 517 -1.78 23.36 29.77
N ASP A 518 -1.05 22.25 29.64
CA ASP A 518 0.17 21.97 30.42
C ASP A 518 1.49 22.14 29.64
N ASN A 519 1.47 22.13 28.32
CA ASN A 519 2.67 22.06 27.49
C ASN A 519 3.20 23.45 27.05
N GLU A 520 4.53 23.62 27.05
CA GLU A 520 5.26 24.85 26.67
C GLU A 520 4.79 25.48 25.35
N MET A 521 4.49 24.66 24.35
CA MET A 521 4.00 25.13 23.05
C MET A 521 2.69 25.93 23.19
N TRP A 522 1.89 25.60 24.21
CA TRP A 522 0.60 26.21 24.47
C TRP A 522 0.69 27.51 25.25
N LYS A 523 1.80 27.81 25.93
CA LYS A 523 1.97 29.09 26.66
C LYS A 523 1.77 30.29 25.72
N ARG A 524 2.16 30.16 24.46
CA ARG A 524 1.99 31.19 23.42
C ARG A 524 0.52 31.40 23.05
N GLU A 525 -0.21 30.32 22.78
CA GLU A 525 -1.64 30.42 22.47
C GLU A 525 -2.45 30.83 23.71
N ASN A 526 -2.03 30.41 24.90
CA ASN A 526 -2.64 30.86 26.16
C ASN A 526 -2.54 32.38 26.31
N ALA A 527 -1.36 32.95 26.05
CA ALA A 527 -1.17 34.41 26.09
C ALA A 527 -2.10 35.15 25.12
N ARG A 528 -2.49 34.54 23.99
CA ARG A 528 -3.48 35.09 23.06
C ARG A 528 -4.89 35.00 23.63
N THR A 529 -5.25 33.87 24.24
CA THR A 529 -6.55 33.72 24.92
C THR A 529 -6.72 34.68 26.10
N SER A 530 -5.66 34.95 26.86
CA SER A 530 -5.70 35.92 27.95
C SER A 530 -5.92 37.34 27.41
N LYS A 531 -5.27 37.70 26.29
CA LYS A 531 -5.44 39.00 25.63
C LYS A 531 -6.82 39.18 24.98
N SER A 532 -7.51 38.09 24.65
CA SER A 532 -8.84 38.18 24.03
C SER A 532 -9.98 38.42 25.03
N GLU A 533 -9.68 38.57 26.32
CA GLU A 533 -10.69 38.75 27.38
C GLU A 533 -11.74 37.63 27.38
N GLY A 534 -11.28 36.38 27.22
CA GLY A 534 -12.14 35.20 27.19
C GLY A 534 -12.86 34.94 25.86
N ARG A 535 -12.76 35.85 24.86
CA ARG A 535 -13.34 35.66 23.52
C ARG A 535 -12.69 34.56 22.71
N MET A 536 -11.49 34.09 23.05
CA MET A 536 -10.82 33.01 22.32
C MET A 536 -10.73 31.75 23.18
N GLN A 537 -11.17 30.65 22.60
CA GLN A 537 -11.00 29.30 23.15
C GLN A 537 -10.07 28.47 22.23
N ILE A 538 -9.17 27.71 22.84
CA ILE A 538 -8.27 26.81 22.12
C ILE A 538 -8.97 25.47 21.95
N HIS A 539 -9.20 25.08 20.69
CA HIS A 539 -9.73 23.77 20.36
C HIS A 539 -8.63 22.93 19.72
N MET A 540 -8.53 21.69 20.16
CA MET A 540 -7.54 20.73 19.68
C MET A 540 -8.26 19.60 18.95
N MET A 541 -7.97 19.41 17.67
CA MET A 541 -8.51 18.30 16.88
C MET A 541 -7.46 17.21 16.75
N ARG A 542 -7.78 15.99 17.19
CA ARG A 542 -6.95 14.81 16.94
C ARG A 542 -7.57 13.99 15.83
N VAL A 543 -6.77 13.69 14.81
CA VAL A 543 -7.16 12.81 13.71
C VAL A 543 -6.10 11.75 13.50
N SER A 544 -6.49 10.62 12.92
CA SER A 544 -5.52 9.63 12.42
C SER A 544 -5.12 10.00 10.99
N ASP A 545 -3.83 10.08 10.71
CA ASP A 545 -3.30 10.03 9.35
C ASP A 545 -2.36 8.83 9.28
N GLY A 546 -2.79 7.73 8.66
CA GLY A 546 -2.12 6.43 8.80
C GLY A 546 -0.60 6.47 8.60
N LEU A 547 -0.09 7.33 7.72
CA LEU A 547 1.35 7.45 7.44
C LEU A 547 2.11 8.20 8.55
N TYR A 548 1.50 9.22 9.14
CA TYR A 548 2.10 10.08 10.17
C TYR A 548 1.60 9.76 11.59
N GLY A 549 0.78 8.72 11.74
CA GLY A 549 0.16 8.34 13.00
C GLY A 549 -0.95 9.30 13.41
N GLU A 550 -0.80 9.94 14.56
CA GLU A 550 -1.77 10.89 15.07
C GLU A 550 -1.38 12.32 14.72
N VAL A 551 -2.28 13.04 14.04
CA VAL A 551 -2.09 14.44 13.70
C VAL A 551 -2.97 15.27 14.62
N THR A 552 -2.36 16.28 15.25
CA THR A 552 -3.07 17.23 16.09
C THR A 552 -3.14 18.57 15.38
N TYR A 553 -4.35 19.07 15.16
CA TYR A 553 -4.58 20.44 14.69
C TYR A 553 -5.04 21.32 15.83
N ILE A 554 -4.57 22.57 15.80
CA ILE A 554 -4.95 23.58 16.78
C ILE A 554 -5.78 24.64 16.07
N PHE A 555 -6.96 24.89 16.59
CA PHE A 555 -7.90 25.86 16.07
C PHE A 555 -8.28 26.85 17.18
N PRO A 556 -7.86 28.12 17.07
CA PRO A 556 -8.44 29.17 17.89
C PRO A 556 -9.86 29.44 17.37
N LEU A 557 -10.87 29.19 18.20
CA LEU A 557 -12.24 29.63 17.95
C LEU A 557 -12.50 30.90 18.75
N TYR A 558 -13.19 31.85 18.11
CA TYR A 558 -13.56 33.11 18.72
C TYR A 558 -15.07 33.10 18.99
N SER A 559 -15.47 33.39 20.24
CA SER A 559 -16.83 33.75 20.61
C SER A 559 -17.03 35.26 20.46
N SER A 560 -18.27 35.65 20.17
CA SER A 560 -18.69 37.05 20.07
C SER A 560 -18.59 37.75 21.43
N THR A 561 -18.97 37.03 22.50
CA THR A 561 -18.94 37.50 23.88
C THR A 561 -17.99 36.60 24.67
N GLY A 562 -16.97 37.17 25.34
CA GLY A 562 -16.10 36.41 26.25
C GLY A 562 -16.85 35.84 27.47
N GLU A 563 -18.13 36.18 27.58
CA GLU A 563 -19.06 35.88 28.67
C GLU A 563 -19.24 34.39 28.91
N CYS A 564 -19.19 33.55 27.86
CA CYS A 564 -19.37 32.11 28.06
C CYS A 564 -18.25 31.52 28.95
N ARG A 565 -17.01 31.90 28.68
CA ARG A 565 -15.84 31.47 29.47
C ARG A 565 -15.84 32.10 30.87
N ILE A 566 -16.08 33.40 30.96
CA ILE A 566 -16.12 34.10 32.26
C ILE A 566 -17.25 33.51 33.12
N GLY A 567 -18.40 33.22 32.51
CA GLY A 567 -19.55 32.62 33.15
C GLY A 567 -19.28 31.22 33.67
N ILE A 568 -18.61 30.35 32.89
CA ILE A 568 -18.28 29.00 33.34
C ILE A 568 -17.24 29.01 34.47
N GLU A 569 -16.25 29.90 34.41
CA GLU A 569 -15.25 30.09 35.48
C GLU A 569 -15.91 30.63 36.77
N ALA A 570 -16.82 31.60 36.63
CA ALA A 570 -17.59 32.13 37.76
C ALA A 570 -18.54 31.09 38.37
N LEU A 571 -19.14 30.22 37.55
CA LEU A 571 -20.00 29.14 38.01
C LEU A 571 -19.19 28.04 38.71
N ALA A 572 -17.98 27.74 38.23
CA ALA A 572 -17.08 26.79 38.86
C ALA A 572 -16.61 27.23 40.25
N ALA A 573 -16.55 28.54 40.51
CA ALA A 573 -16.17 29.10 41.82
C ALA A 573 -17.28 29.09 42.87
N LYS A 574 -18.54 28.80 42.49
CA LYS A 574 -19.68 28.73 43.41
C LYS A 574 -19.89 27.32 43.95
N ASP A 575 -20.43 27.23 45.17
CA ASP A 575 -20.86 25.95 45.75
C ASP A 575 -21.95 25.30 44.88
N ALA A 576 -21.79 24.00 44.63
CA ALA A 576 -22.54 23.29 43.59
C ALA A 576 -24.00 23.01 44.00
N CYS A 577 -24.94 23.33 43.11
CA CYS A 577 -26.29 22.78 43.09
C CYS A 577 -26.62 22.40 41.64
N GLU A 578 -26.90 21.12 41.39
CA GLU A 578 -27.09 20.56 40.04
C GLU A 578 -28.18 21.29 39.24
N GLU A 579 -29.26 21.71 39.91
CA GLU A 579 -30.36 22.45 39.29
C GLU A 579 -29.95 23.89 38.90
N THR A 580 -29.16 24.54 39.74
CA THR A 580 -28.64 25.90 39.45
C THR A 580 -27.64 25.87 38.31
N ASP A 581 -26.77 24.85 38.28
CA ASP A 581 -25.79 24.66 37.21
C ASP A 581 -26.49 24.45 35.87
N ARG A 582 -27.51 23.59 35.84
CA ARG A 582 -28.28 23.33 34.62
C ARG A 582 -28.93 24.60 34.06
N ALA A 583 -29.55 25.41 34.92
CA ALA A 583 -30.17 26.68 34.51
C ALA A 583 -29.12 27.70 34.00
N GLN A 584 -27.97 27.80 34.67
CA GLN A 584 -26.90 28.71 34.26
C GLN A 584 -26.22 28.26 32.96
N ILE A 585 -26.01 26.96 32.77
CA ILE A 585 -25.46 26.41 31.52
C ILE A 585 -26.43 26.64 30.36
N GLN A 586 -27.74 26.50 30.58
CA GLN A 586 -28.74 26.85 29.59
C GLN A 586 -28.67 28.34 29.20
N HIS A 587 -28.50 29.22 30.18
CA HIS A 587 -28.30 30.65 29.90
C HIS A 587 -27.02 30.93 29.12
N LEU A 588 -25.89 30.29 29.48
CA LEU A 588 -24.63 30.40 28.73
C LEU A 588 -24.73 29.85 27.31
N LEU A 589 -25.55 28.83 27.07
CA LEU A 589 -25.84 28.30 25.74
C LEU A 589 -26.54 29.33 24.86
N GLU A 590 -27.49 30.08 25.44
CA GLU A 590 -28.22 31.16 24.76
C GLU A 590 -27.33 32.38 24.49
N LEU A 591 -26.41 32.70 25.40
CA LEU A 591 -25.46 33.82 25.26
C LEU A 591 -24.34 33.54 24.25
N ASP A 592 -23.88 32.29 24.16
CA ASP A 592 -22.87 31.90 23.18
C ASP A 592 -23.52 31.73 21.79
N ILE A 593 -24.09 32.84 21.31
CA ILE A 593 -24.32 33.08 19.90
C ILE A 593 -22.94 33.27 19.30
N LEU A 594 -22.33 32.16 18.90
CA LEU A 594 -21.17 32.25 18.03
C LEU A 594 -21.62 32.95 16.75
N GLU A 595 -21.27 34.22 16.60
CA GLU A 595 -21.03 34.80 15.29
C GLU A 595 -19.74 34.16 14.76
N THR A 596 -19.83 32.88 14.41
CA THR A 596 -18.69 32.12 13.93
C THR A 596 -18.48 32.44 12.46
N HIS A 597 -17.51 33.32 12.26
CA HIS A 597 -16.93 33.60 10.97
C HIS A 597 -16.02 32.42 10.55
N LEU A 598 -16.62 31.42 9.89
CA LEU A 598 -15.90 30.36 9.17
C LEU A 598 -15.08 30.90 8.00
#